data_AF-A0A8C1FHM4-F1
#
_entry.id   AF-A0A8C1FHM4-F1
#
_cell.length_a   1.000
_cell.length_b   1.000
_cell.length_c   1.000
_cell.angle_alpha   90.00
_cell.angle_beta   90.00
_cell.angle_gamma   90.00
#
_symmetry.space_group_name_H-M   'P 1'
#
loop_
_entity.id
_entity.type
_entity.pdbx_description
1 polymer ?
#
loop_
_entity_poly.entity_id
_entity_poly.type
_entity_poly.pdbx_seq_one_letter_code
_entity_poly.pdbx_strand_id
1 'polypeptide(L)'
;MFVTKVTFGLLALLFVFSVRAEDMPAVEDKSAQLSVSELLHRANRGIIPEPDEPKLMDDIAVNERNADPCTSRGCLWPKYSDGKIYVPYVIANHYSSRELEIIKRGLDSFSYSTCIRFFPRSNERDYITIESRSGCYSYVGRQGYSQTVSLARNGCLYHSTVQHELLHALGFNHEQTRSDRDNHIQVIWENISDDMKYNFNKINTLNQGTPYDYSSVMQYERYAFSKNGRPTMIPIPNNNAALGTSTEMSQNDIIRINRLYQC
;
A
#
# COMPACT_ATOMS: atom_id res chain seq x y z
N MET A 1 -31.85 59.43 60.23
CA MET A 1 -31.45 59.39 58.81
C MET A 1 -30.97 57.97 58.53
N PHE A 2 -31.52 57.34 57.48
CA PHE A 2 -31.47 55.92 57.11
C PHE A 2 -32.23 54.92 58.00
N VAL A 3 -33.44 54.62 57.54
CA VAL A 3 -34.24 53.42 57.79
C VAL A 3 -33.96 52.47 56.61
N THR A 4 -33.59 51.22 56.87
CA THR A 4 -33.64 50.15 55.86
C THR A 4 -34.57 49.05 56.34
N LYS A 5 -35.63 48.86 55.56
CA LYS A 5 -36.63 47.80 55.67
C LYS A 5 -36.09 46.51 55.01
N VAL A 6 -36.42 45.36 55.62
CA VAL A 6 -37.12 44.15 55.09
C VAL A 6 -36.61 43.62 53.72
N THR A 7 -36.24 42.34 53.52
CA THR A 7 -37.13 41.15 53.37
C THR A 7 -36.34 39.83 53.38
N PHE A 8 -36.96 38.76 53.90
CA PHE A 8 -36.58 37.35 53.68
C PHE A 8 -37.00 36.89 52.27
N GLY A 9 -36.15 36.08 51.61
CA GLY A 9 -36.43 35.49 50.30
C GLY A 9 -35.91 34.04 50.20
N LEU A 10 -36.81 33.15 49.79
CA LEU A 10 -36.69 31.69 49.61
C LEU A 10 -35.42 31.23 48.87
N LEU A 11 -34.75 30.19 49.40
CA LEU A 11 -33.78 29.38 48.65
C LEU A 11 -34.55 28.24 47.94
N ALA A 12 -34.69 28.33 46.61
CA ALA A 12 -35.20 27.23 45.80
C ALA A 12 -34.04 26.37 45.31
N LEU A 13 -33.98 25.10 45.72
CA LEU A 13 -33.07 24.09 45.18
C LEU A 13 -33.56 23.68 43.78
N LEU A 14 -32.82 24.06 42.73
CA LEU A 14 -32.99 23.52 41.38
C LEU A 14 -32.10 22.27 41.24
N PHE A 15 -32.73 21.08 41.32
CA PHE A 15 -32.12 19.84 40.86
C PHE A 15 -32.11 19.83 39.33
N VAL A 16 -30.96 20.11 38.72
CA VAL A 16 -30.75 19.84 37.29
C VAL A 16 -30.30 18.38 37.17
N PHE A 17 -31.20 17.52 36.70
CA PHE A 17 -30.86 16.17 36.26
C PHE A 17 -29.98 16.26 35.02
N SER A 18 -28.67 16.05 35.19
CA SER A 18 -27.77 15.78 34.06
C SER A 18 -28.01 14.33 33.63
N VAL A 19 -28.76 14.16 32.55
CA VAL A 19 -28.85 12.88 31.83
C VAL A 19 -27.45 12.56 31.33
N ARG A 20 -26.84 11.52 31.89
CA ARG A 20 -25.62 10.93 31.32
C ARG A 20 -25.99 10.46 29.91
N ALA A 21 -25.30 10.99 28.91
CA ALA A 21 -25.28 10.38 27.59
C ALA A 21 -24.75 8.96 27.80
N GLU A 22 -25.62 7.96 27.71
CA GLU A 22 -25.19 6.60 27.53
C GLU A 22 -24.46 6.55 26.19
N ASP A 23 -23.20 6.12 26.22
CA ASP A 23 -22.38 5.90 25.03
C ASP A 23 -23.15 5.00 24.08
N MET A 24 -23.72 5.59 23.02
CA MET A 24 -24.21 4.82 21.89
C MET A 24 -23.01 4.10 21.29
N PRO A 25 -23.01 2.77 21.18
CA PRO A 25 -21.94 2.10 20.47
C PRO A 25 -21.98 2.62 19.04
N ALA A 26 -20.85 3.16 18.58
CA ALA A 26 -20.66 3.42 17.17
C ALA A 26 -21.02 2.13 16.43
N VAL A 27 -22.06 2.20 15.59
CA VAL A 27 -22.35 1.14 14.63
C VAL A 27 -21.20 1.19 13.64
N GLU A 28 -20.15 0.44 13.95
CA GLU A 28 -19.04 0.19 13.06
C GLU A 28 -19.63 -0.65 11.92
N ASP A 29 -19.96 0.03 10.82
CA ASP A 29 -20.36 -0.61 9.58
C ASP A 29 -19.20 -1.49 9.12
N LYS A 30 -19.26 -2.78 9.46
CA LYS A 30 -18.37 -3.83 8.97
C LYS A 30 -18.64 -4.10 7.49
N SER A 31 -18.57 -3.07 6.65
CA SER A 31 -18.14 -3.30 5.28
C SER A 31 -16.76 -3.94 5.40
N ALA A 32 -16.65 -5.23 5.08
CA ALA A 32 -15.38 -5.95 5.16
C ALA A 32 -14.35 -5.14 4.39
N GLN A 33 -13.34 -4.62 5.09
CA GLN A 33 -12.27 -3.85 4.48
C GLN A 33 -11.69 -4.68 3.33
N LEU A 34 -11.75 -4.17 2.11
CA LEU A 34 -11.25 -4.87 0.93
C LEU A 34 -9.74 -5.08 1.09
N SER A 35 -9.26 -6.23 0.63
CA SER A 35 -7.82 -6.50 0.60
C SER A 35 -7.13 -5.60 -0.42
N VAL A 36 -5.81 -5.44 -0.27
CA VAL A 36 -5.00 -4.63 -1.20
C VAL A 36 -5.14 -5.11 -2.63
N SER A 37 -5.05 -6.42 -2.87
CA SER A 37 -5.18 -6.96 -4.22
C SER A 37 -6.55 -6.66 -4.84
N GLU A 38 -7.64 -6.70 -4.05
CA GLU A 38 -8.97 -6.37 -4.56
C GLU A 38 -9.12 -4.87 -4.83
N LEU A 39 -8.53 -4.02 -3.99
CA LEU A 39 -8.50 -2.57 -4.20
C LEU A 39 -7.75 -2.22 -5.50
N LEU A 40 -6.54 -2.77 -5.68
CA LEU A 40 -5.72 -2.57 -6.87
C LEU A 40 -6.42 -3.09 -8.12
N HIS A 41 -6.97 -4.31 -8.08
CA HIS A 41 -7.70 -4.88 -9.20
C HIS A 41 -8.86 -3.97 -9.62
N ARG A 42 -9.66 -3.48 -8.67
CA ARG A 42 -10.77 -2.56 -8.97
C ARG A 42 -10.29 -1.22 -9.52
N ALA A 43 -9.22 -0.66 -8.96
CA ALA A 43 -8.70 0.62 -9.37
C ALA A 43 -8.08 0.57 -10.77
N ASN A 44 -7.37 -0.50 -11.13
CA ASN A 44 -6.64 -0.62 -12.39
C ASN A 44 -7.43 -1.30 -13.51
N ARG A 45 -8.58 -1.91 -13.21
CA ARG A 45 -9.37 -2.63 -14.21
C ARG A 45 -9.82 -1.73 -15.36
N GLY A 46 -9.36 -2.07 -16.56
CA GLY A 46 -9.75 -1.38 -17.80
C GLY A 46 -9.15 0.00 -17.96
N ILE A 47 -8.14 0.35 -17.14
CA ILE A 47 -7.40 1.60 -17.29
C ILE A 47 -6.54 1.53 -18.55
N ILE A 48 -6.54 2.64 -19.29
CA ILE A 48 -5.65 2.88 -20.41
C ILE A 48 -4.76 4.06 -19.98
N PRO A 49 -3.43 3.86 -19.82
CA PRO A 49 -2.52 4.93 -19.46
C PRO A 49 -2.57 6.09 -20.47
N GLU A 50 -2.41 7.31 -19.97
CA GLU A 50 -2.30 8.50 -20.82
C GLU A 50 -1.02 8.46 -21.68
N PRO A 51 -0.96 9.21 -22.80
CA PRO A 51 0.19 9.15 -23.72
C PRO A 51 1.55 9.50 -23.10
N ASP A 52 1.58 10.27 -22.01
CA ASP A 52 2.80 10.63 -21.28
C ASP A 52 3.16 9.64 -20.15
N GLU A 53 2.32 8.63 -19.90
CA GLU A 53 2.54 7.61 -18.89
C GLU A 53 3.34 6.41 -19.42
N PRO A 54 4.09 5.71 -18.55
CA PRO A 54 4.79 4.51 -18.96
C PRO A 54 3.81 3.41 -19.37
N LYS A 55 4.31 2.45 -20.15
CA LYS A 55 3.61 1.18 -20.31
C LYS A 55 3.45 0.52 -18.94
N LEU A 56 2.24 0.11 -18.61
CA LEU A 56 1.93 -0.60 -17.38
C LEU A 56 1.76 -2.10 -17.62
N MET A 57 2.19 -2.89 -16.65
CA MET A 57 1.88 -4.30 -16.46
C MET A 57 1.15 -4.41 -15.13
N ASP A 58 -0.18 -4.34 -15.18
CA ASP A 58 -1.04 -4.10 -14.01
C ASP A 58 -0.69 -2.79 -13.26
N ASP A 59 -0.17 -2.88 -12.04
CA ASP A 59 0.28 -1.80 -11.16
C ASP A 59 1.81 -1.58 -11.23
N ILE A 60 2.51 -2.24 -12.16
CA ILE A 60 3.95 -2.04 -12.38
C ILE A 60 4.20 -1.24 -13.65
N ALA A 61 4.86 -0.08 -13.50
CA ALA A 61 5.43 0.66 -14.62
C ALA A 61 6.67 -0.08 -15.17
N VAL A 62 6.61 -0.45 -16.46
CA VAL A 62 7.63 -1.31 -17.08
C VAL A 62 8.94 -0.57 -17.27
N ASN A 63 9.99 -1.06 -16.63
CA ASN A 63 11.39 -0.68 -16.87
C ASN A 63 12.33 -1.85 -16.53
N GLU A 64 13.58 -1.81 -17.00
CA GLU A 64 14.56 -2.90 -16.81
C GLU A 64 15.22 -2.91 -15.41
N ARG A 65 14.97 -1.87 -14.60
CA ARG A 65 15.60 -1.73 -13.27
C ARG A 65 14.76 -2.44 -12.21
N ASN A 66 15.43 -3.14 -11.30
CA ASN A 66 14.86 -3.79 -10.13
C ASN A 66 15.91 -3.86 -9.01
N ALA A 67 15.49 -3.86 -7.74
CA ALA A 67 16.37 -4.02 -6.58
C ALA A 67 16.50 -5.47 -6.10
N ASP A 68 15.48 -6.30 -6.31
CA ASP A 68 15.46 -7.71 -5.90
C ASP A 68 15.21 -8.67 -7.07
N PRO A 69 16.26 -9.18 -7.73
CA PRO A 69 17.68 -8.83 -7.58
C PRO A 69 18.03 -7.48 -8.22
N CYS A 70 19.18 -6.93 -7.84
CA CYS A 70 19.70 -5.72 -8.44
C CYS A 70 20.09 -5.93 -9.90
N THR A 71 19.34 -5.36 -10.85
CA THR A 71 19.59 -5.56 -12.29
C THR A 71 20.55 -4.55 -12.90
N SER A 72 20.87 -3.46 -12.19
CA SER A 72 21.72 -2.38 -12.70
C SER A 72 22.48 -1.67 -11.59
N ARG A 73 23.59 -0.99 -11.91
CA ARG A 73 24.37 -0.23 -10.92
C ARG A 73 23.50 0.83 -10.25
N GLY A 74 23.37 0.77 -8.93
CA GLY A 74 22.56 1.72 -8.17
C GLY A 74 21.06 1.51 -8.41
N CYS A 75 20.60 0.27 -8.42
CA CYS A 75 19.17 -0.07 -8.46
C CYS A 75 18.46 0.11 -7.10
N LEU A 76 19.21 0.09 -5.98
CA LEU A 76 18.72 0.34 -4.64
C LEU A 76 18.73 1.84 -4.33
N TRP A 77 17.81 2.28 -3.46
CA TRP A 77 17.93 3.55 -2.76
C TRP A 77 19.19 3.55 -1.87
N PRO A 78 19.97 4.65 -1.86
CA PRO A 78 21.26 4.67 -1.20
C PRO A 78 21.12 4.66 0.34
N LYS A 79 22.03 3.92 0.98
CA LYS A 79 22.19 3.95 2.44
C LYS A 79 23.07 5.12 2.86
N TYR A 80 22.61 5.87 3.85
CA TYR A 80 23.32 6.99 4.46
C TYR A 80 24.25 6.49 5.57
N SER A 81 25.17 7.35 6.01
CA SER A 81 26.20 7.00 7.00
C SER A 81 25.67 6.56 8.37
N ASP A 82 24.43 6.95 8.70
CA ASP A 82 23.73 6.55 9.92
C ASP A 82 23.01 5.18 9.80
N GLY A 83 23.18 4.50 8.66
CA GLY A 83 22.57 3.21 8.36
C GLY A 83 21.14 3.28 7.86
N LYS A 84 20.54 4.48 7.70
CA LYS A 84 19.17 4.66 7.20
C LYS A 84 19.14 4.83 5.68
N ILE A 85 17.99 4.54 5.10
CA ILE A 85 17.70 4.76 3.68
C ILE A 85 16.74 5.94 3.59
N TYR A 86 17.21 7.08 3.13
CA TYR A 86 16.38 8.27 2.96
C TYR A 86 15.85 8.32 1.53
N VAL A 87 14.53 8.20 1.36
CA VAL A 87 13.83 8.21 0.07
C VAL A 87 13.09 9.56 -0.08
N PRO A 88 13.59 10.48 -0.92
CA PRO A 88 12.96 11.79 -1.06
C PRO A 88 11.67 11.67 -1.86
N TYR A 89 10.65 12.45 -1.49
CA TYR A 89 9.39 12.50 -2.24
C TYR A 89 8.84 13.92 -2.43
N VAL A 90 8.03 14.08 -3.46
CA VAL A 90 7.14 15.23 -3.67
C VAL A 90 5.71 14.70 -3.80
N ILE A 91 4.73 15.41 -3.23
CA ILE A 91 3.30 15.09 -3.41
C ILE A 91 2.67 16.20 -4.24
N ALA A 92 1.97 15.84 -5.32
CA ALA A 92 1.25 16.80 -6.14
C ALA A 92 0.15 17.54 -5.34
N ASN A 93 -0.14 18.79 -5.73
CA ASN A 93 -0.99 19.68 -4.94
C ASN A 93 -2.51 19.45 -5.13
N HIS A 94 -2.92 18.47 -5.94
CA HIS A 94 -4.33 18.18 -6.21
C HIS A 94 -4.99 17.27 -5.18
N TYR A 95 -4.24 16.75 -4.21
CA TYR A 95 -4.79 15.95 -3.11
C TYR A 95 -5.41 16.83 -2.02
N SER A 96 -6.58 16.44 -1.51
CA SER A 96 -7.20 17.09 -0.36
C SER A 96 -6.44 16.80 0.94
N SER A 97 -6.69 17.56 2.01
CA SER A 97 -6.04 17.33 3.32
C SER A 97 -6.23 15.90 3.84
N ARG A 98 -7.43 15.34 3.69
CA ARG A 98 -7.72 13.95 4.10
C ARG A 98 -6.95 12.92 3.26
N GLU A 99 -6.81 13.17 1.96
CA GLU A 99 -6.05 12.31 1.06
C GLU A 99 -4.55 12.36 1.39
N LEU A 100 -4.02 13.55 1.68
CA LEU A 100 -2.65 13.75 2.14
C LEU A 100 -2.35 13.03 3.45
N GLU A 101 -3.30 13.01 4.41
CA GLU A 101 -3.14 12.26 5.66
C GLU A 101 -2.99 10.75 5.43
N ILE A 102 -3.71 10.18 4.45
CA ILE A 102 -3.60 8.76 4.11
C ILE A 102 -2.22 8.46 3.49
N ILE A 103 -1.79 9.29 2.53
CA ILE A 103 -0.48 9.15 1.88
C ILE A 103 0.65 9.27 2.91
N LYS A 104 0.62 10.31 3.75
CA LYS A 104 1.63 10.53 4.80
C LYS A 104 1.68 9.38 5.80
N ARG A 105 0.53 8.87 6.24
CA ARG A 105 0.48 7.69 7.13
C ARG A 105 1.11 6.46 6.48
N GLY A 106 0.89 6.25 5.18
CA GLY A 106 1.54 5.19 4.42
C GLY A 106 3.07 5.34 4.39
N LEU A 107 3.57 6.53 4.05
CA LEU A 107 4.99 6.87 4.06
C LEU A 107 5.64 6.66 5.44
N ASP A 108 5.01 7.20 6.50
CA ASP A 108 5.53 7.15 7.87
C ASP A 108 5.57 5.71 8.43
N SER A 109 4.68 4.83 7.96
CA SER A 109 4.55 3.46 8.48
C SER A 109 5.81 2.62 8.35
N PHE A 110 6.60 2.84 7.30
CA PHE A 110 7.86 2.11 7.10
C PHE A 110 8.89 2.39 8.20
N SER A 111 8.84 3.58 8.80
CA SER A 111 9.85 4.01 9.77
C SER A 111 9.78 3.26 11.11
N TYR A 112 8.63 2.65 11.42
CA TYR A 112 8.39 1.93 12.68
C TYR A 112 9.09 0.58 12.75
N SER A 113 9.29 -0.08 11.62
CA SER A 113 9.78 -1.47 11.56
C SER A 113 10.96 -1.68 10.61
N THR A 114 11.38 -0.62 9.89
CA THR A 114 12.49 -0.67 8.93
C THR A 114 13.46 0.51 9.09
N CYS A 115 14.57 0.47 8.35
CA CYS A 115 15.50 1.60 8.20
C CYS A 115 15.12 2.59 7.08
N ILE A 116 13.98 2.40 6.40
CA ILE A 116 13.49 3.30 5.35
C ILE A 116 12.88 4.57 5.97
N ARG A 117 13.23 5.73 5.41
CA ARG A 117 12.73 7.05 5.82
C ARG A 117 12.31 7.82 4.58
N PHE A 118 11.02 7.91 4.35
CA PHE A 118 10.48 8.82 3.34
C PHE A 118 10.53 10.24 3.88
N PHE A 119 10.97 11.21 3.07
CA PHE A 119 11.04 12.60 3.50
C PHE A 119 10.75 13.58 2.35
N PRO A 120 10.22 14.78 2.65
CA PRO A 120 10.00 15.80 1.63
C PRO A 120 11.30 16.18 0.93
N ARG A 121 11.32 16.05 -0.39
CA ARG A 121 12.46 16.38 -1.22
C ARG A 121 12.82 17.86 -1.10
N SER A 122 14.12 18.14 -1.03
CA SER A 122 14.70 19.47 -1.23
C SER A 122 15.33 19.57 -2.63
N ASN A 123 16.54 19.03 -2.80
CA ASN A 123 17.32 19.12 -4.04
C ASN A 123 17.88 17.78 -4.50
N GLU A 124 17.43 16.67 -3.91
CA GLU A 124 17.91 15.34 -4.23
C GLU A 124 17.60 15.02 -5.69
N ARG A 125 18.60 14.44 -6.38
CA ARG A 125 18.47 14.11 -7.81
C ARG A 125 17.41 13.04 -8.03
N ASP A 126 17.45 11.97 -7.25
CA ASP A 126 16.58 10.81 -7.40
C ASP A 126 15.47 10.88 -6.32
N TYR A 127 14.21 10.83 -6.73
CA TYR A 127 13.08 11.01 -5.81
C TYR A 127 11.78 10.44 -6.38
N ILE A 128 10.81 10.20 -5.50
CA ILE A 128 9.47 9.77 -5.87
C ILE A 128 8.57 11.00 -6.07
N THR A 129 7.77 11.00 -7.14
CA THR A 129 6.68 11.97 -7.29
C THR A 129 5.35 11.23 -7.13
N ILE A 130 4.58 11.60 -6.11
CA ILE A 130 3.27 11.02 -5.81
C ILE A 130 2.20 11.86 -6.51
N GLU A 131 1.52 11.25 -7.48
CA GLU A 131 0.58 11.92 -8.38
C GLU A 131 -0.70 11.11 -8.57
N SER A 132 -1.79 11.77 -8.96
CA SER A 132 -3.04 11.09 -9.31
C SER A 132 -3.07 10.93 -10.82
N ARG A 133 -2.52 9.82 -11.31
CA ARG A 133 -2.53 9.47 -12.74
C ARG A 133 -3.48 8.31 -13.00
N SER A 134 -3.20 7.49 -14.01
CA SER A 134 -4.03 6.36 -14.40
C SER A 134 -3.85 5.19 -13.42
N GLY A 135 -4.73 5.12 -12.43
CA GLY A 135 -4.78 4.01 -11.48
C GLY A 135 -3.71 4.08 -10.38
N CYS A 136 -3.42 2.91 -9.81
CA CYS A 136 -2.40 2.70 -8.79
C CYS A 136 -1.22 2.01 -9.45
N TYR A 137 -0.05 2.63 -9.46
CA TYR A 137 1.14 1.97 -9.96
C TYR A 137 2.42 2.60 -9.46
N SER A 138 3.50 1.85 -9.60
CA SER A 138 4.84 2.28 -9.26
C SER A 138 5.88 1.60 -10.15
N TYR A 139 7.06 2.20 -10.23
CA TYR A 139 8.21 1.52 -10.79
C TYR A 139 8.83 0.58 -9.76
N VAL A 140 9.44 -0.52 -10.22
CA VAL A 140 10.14 -1.44 -9.33
C VAL A 140 11.57 -0.95 -9.03
N GLY A 141 11.81 -0.50 -7.80
CA GLY A 141 13.12 -0.04 -7.33
C GLY A 141 13.46 1.38 -7.80
N ARG A 142 14.71 1.81 -7.56
CA ARG A 142 15.15 3.16 -7.89
C ARG A 142 15.47 3.29 -9.38
N GLN A 143 14.75 4.17 -10.07
CA GLN A 143 14.90 4.41 -11.51
C GLN A 143 16.00 5.42 -11.83
N GLY A 144 16.26 6.36 -10.92
CA GLY A 144 17.13 7.52 -11.14
C GLY A 144 16.31 8.71 -11.63
N TYR A 145 16.67 9.92 -11.18
CA TYR A 145 15.85 11.12 -11.34
C TYR A 145 14.44 10.96 -10.71
N SER A 146 13.45 11.70 -11.21
CA SER A 146 12.06 11.57 -10.78
C SER A 146 11.47 10.23 -11.24
N GLN A 147 10.78 9.54 -10.36
CA GLN A 147 9.95 8.37 -10.69
C GLN A 147 8.55 8.52 -10.08
N THR A 148 7.53 8.23 -10.88
CA THR A 148 6.14 8.36 -10.44
C THR A 148 5.72 7.19 -9.58
N VAL A 149 5.00 7.50 -8.50
CA VAL A 149 4.09 6.58 -7.81
C VAL A 149 2.68 7.15 -8.03
N SER A 150 1.88 6.49 -8.85
CA SER A 150 0.50 6.91 -9.10
C SER A 150 -0.39 6.39 -7.99
N LEU A 151 -1.08 7.32 -7.34
CA LEU A 151 -2.17 7.04 -6.42
C LEU A 151 -3.38 7.83 -6.90
N ALA A 152 -4.12 7.27 -7.86
CA ALA A 152 -5.35 7.89 -8.34
C ALA A 152 -6.29 8.21 -7.16
N ARG A 153 -6.80 9.45 -7.14
CA ARG A 153 -7.69 9.93 -6.06
C ARG A 153 -8.91 9.02 -5.88
N ASN A 154 -9.38 8.45 -6.98
CA ASN A 154 -10.42 7.44 -7.00
C ASN A 154 -9.77 6.05 -7.03
N GLY A 155 -9.91 5.28 -5.95
CA GLY A 155 -9.53 3.86 -5.91
C GLY A 155 -8.19 3.52 -5.27
N CYS A 156 -7.23 4.46 -5.17
CA CYS A 156 -5.88 4.13 -4.65
C CYS A 156 -5.57 4.68 -3.25
N LEU A 157 -6.41 5.55 -2.71
CA LEU A 157 -6.13 6.25 -1.45
C LEU A 157 -6.55 5.44 -0.22
N TYR A 158 -5.86 4.31 -0.06
CA TYR A 158 -5.93 3.44 1.10
C TYR A 158 -4.53 3.25 1.67
N HIS A 159 -4.41 3.19 3.00
CA HIS A 159 -3.12 3.01 3.67
C HIS A 159 -2.32 1.84 3.09
N SER A 160 -3.02 0.75 2.82
CA SER A 160 -2.50 -0.52 2.37
C SER A 160 -2.07 -0.50 0.89
N THR A 161 -2.81 0.21 0.04
CA THR A 161 -2.40 0.52 -1.34
C THR A 161 -1.15 1.40 -1.37
N VAL A 162 -1.07 2.42 -0.51
CA VAL A 162 0.15 3.26 -0.41
C VAL A 162 1.36 2.41 -0.02
N GLN A 163 1.22 1.50 0.94
CA GLN A 163 2.31 0.58 1.30
C GLN A 163 2.75 -0.32 0.13
N HIS A 164 1.79 -0.85 -0.62
CA HIS A 164 2.04 -1.69 -1.79
C HIS A 164 2.86 -0.95 -2.86
N GLU A 165 2.43 0.23 -3.27
CA GLU A 165 3.12 1.00 -4.31
C GLU A 165 4.51 1.48 -3.87
N LEU A 166 4.69 1.74 -2.57
CA LEU A 166 5.99 2.07 -2.00
C LEU A 166 6.91 0.85 -1.90
N LEU A 167 6.37 -0.35 -1.68
CA LEU A 167 7.14 -1.61 -1.77
C LEU A 167 7.65 -1.85 -3.19
N HIS A 168 6.84 -1.59 -4.21
CA HIS A 168 7.31 -1.53 -5.60
C HIS A 168 8.45 -0.53 -5.75
N ALA A 169 8.29 0.71 -5.28
CA ALA A 169 9.34 1.73 -5.38
C ALA A 169 10.64 1.35 -4.65
N LEU A 170 10.56 0.51 -3.61
CA LEU A 170 11.71 -0.06 -2.89
C LEU A 170 12.33 -1.28 -3.61
N GLY A 171 11.62 -1.86 -4.57
CA GLY A 171 12.10 -2.87 -5.49
C GLY A 171 11.58 -4.28 -5.25
N PHE A 172 10.38 -4.40 -4.69
CA PHE A 172 9.69 -5.68 -4.54
C PHE A 172 8.66 -5.86 -5.65
N ASN A 173 8.62 -7.06 -6.23
CA ASN A 173 7.57 -7.48 -7.15
C ASN A 173 6.48 -8.25 -6.40
N HIS A 174 5.40 -8.61 -7.08
CA HIS A 174 4.33 -9.39 -6.48
C HIS A 174 4.76 -10.78 -6.03
N GLU A 175 4.14 -11.28 -4.97
CA GLU A 175 4.48 -12.54 -4.32
C GLU A 175 4.27 -13.75 -5.25
N GLN A 176 3.20 -13.76 -6.07
CA GLN A 176 2.90 -14.84 -7.01
C GLN A 176 3.89 -14.96 -8.18
N THR A 177 4.79 -14.00 -8.32
CA THR A 177 5.84 -13.99 -9.36
C THR A 177 7.16 -14.59 -8.86
N ARG A 178 7.28 -14.93 -7.58
CA ARG A 178 8.50 -15.52 -7.00
C ARG A 178 9.01 -16.71 -7.81
N SER A 179 10.33 -16.87 -7.83
CA SER A 179 11.03 -17.97 -8.50
C SER A 179 10.58 -19.36 -8.02
N ASP A 180 10.19 -19.49 -6.74
CA ASP A 180 9.76 -20.72 -6.07
C ASP A 180 8.23 -20.88 -5.96
N ARG A 181 7.43 -19.97 -6.54
CA ARG A 181 5.98 -19.92 -6.33
C ARG A 181 5.26 -21.22 -6.70
N ASP A 182 5.76 -22.01 -7.65
CA ASP A 182 5.15 -23.29 -8.06
C ASP A 182 5.14 -24.35 -6.94
N ASN A 183 5.88 -24.13 -5.85
CA ASN A 183 5.82 -24.97 -4.63
C ASN A 183 4.71 -24.54 -3.66
N HIS A 184 4.04 -23.41 -3.93
CA HIS A 184 3.11 -22.74 -3.01
C HIS A 184 1.76 -22.42 -3.66
N ILE A 185 1.73 -22.13 -4.96
CA ILE A 185 0.49 -21.95 -5.69
C ILE A 185 0.53 -22.71 -7.02
N GLN A 186 -0.64 -23.19 -7.42
CA GLN A 186 -0.89 -23.61 -8.79
C GLN A 186 -1.57 -22.46 -9.54
N VAL A 187 -0.99 -22.05 -10.65
CA VAL A 187 -1.61 -21.09 -11.58
C VAL A 187 -2.48 -21.84 -12.59
N ILE A 188 -3.75 -21.45 -12.68
CA ILE A 188 -4.76 -22.06 -13.55
C ILE A 188 -4.91 -21.20 -14.81
N TRP A 189 -3.96 -21.39 -15.74
CA TRP A 189 -3.77 -20.56 -16.92
C TRP A 189 -4.99 -20.44 -17.83
N GLU A 190 -5.84 -21.46 -17.87
CA GLU A 190 -7.08 -21.49 -18.65
C GLU A 190 -8.15 -20.52 -18.13
N ASN A 191 -8.09 -20.13 -16.87
CA ASN A 191 -9.04 -19.20 -16.25
C ASN A 191 -8.60 -17.73 -16.37
N ILE A 192 -7.36 -17.46 -16.78
CA ILE A 192 -6.79 -16.10 -16.88
C ILE A 192 -7.15 -15.48 -18.23
N SER A 193 -7.51 -14.19 -18.24
CA SER A 193 -7.64 -13.39 -19.47
C SER A 193 -6.35 -13.45 -20.29
N ASP A 194 -6.45 -13.69 -21.60
CA ASP A 194 -5.27 -14.02 -22.41
C ASP A 194 -4.25 -12.87 -22.49
N ASP A 195 -4.75 -11.62 -22.45
CA ASP A 195 -3.97 -10.39 -22.37
C ASP A 195 -3.41 -10.09 -20.97
N MET A 196 -3.74 -10.89 -19.95
CA MET A 196 -3.29 -10.70 -18.56
C MET A 196 -2.38 -11.84 -18.05
N LYS A 197 -2.13 -12.87 -18.87
CA LYS A 197 -1.28 -14.01 -18.50
C LYS A 197 0.13 -13.61 -18.08
N TYR A 198 0.67 -12.53 -18.65
CA TYR A 198 2.02 -12.09 -18.33
C TYR A 198 2.21 -11.70 -16.86
N ASN A 199 1.15 -11.28 -16.16
CA ASN A 199 1.18 -10.91 -14.73
C ASN A 199 1.44 -12.12 -13.80
N PHE A 200 1.33 -13.34 -14.34
CA PHE A 200 1.56 -14.59 -13.61
C PHE A 200 2.89 -15.24 -13.98
N ASN A 201 3.69 -14.62 -14.84
CA ASN A 201 5.02 -15.14 -15.17
C ASN A 201 5.93 -15.04 -13.95
N LYS A 202 6.68 -16.11 -13.69
CA LYS A 202 7.72 -16.07 -12.66
C LYS A 202 8.84 -15.15 -13.11
N ILE A 203 9.42 -14.43 -12.15
CA ILE A 203 10.64 -13.68 -12.33
C ILE A 203 11.74 -14.29 -11.47
N ASN A 204 12.99 -13.97 -11.78
CA ASN A 204 14.08 -14.31 -10.90
C ASN A 204 14.06 -13.37 -9.69
N THR A 205 13.84 -13.92 -8.49
CA THR A 205 13.79 -13.20 -7.21
C THR A 205 14.84 -13.76 -6.27
N LEU A 206 15.48 -12.92 -5.44
CA LEU A 206 16.35 -13.42 -4.37
C LEU A 206 15.55 -14.03 -3.21
N ASN A 207 14.23 -13.78 -3.17
CA ASN A 207 13.29 -14.22 -2.13
C ASN A 207 13.62 -13.71 -0.72
N GLN A 208 14.74 -12.99 -0.58
CA GLN A 208 15.41 -12.56 0.64
C GLN A 208 15.46 -13.64 1.72
N GLY A 209 15.52 -14.93 1.35
CA GLY A 209 15.48 -16.05 2.30
C GLY A 209 14.23 -16.10 3.19
N THR A 210 13.11 -15.50 2.80
CA THR A 210 11.82 -15.68 3.48
C THR A 210 11.02 -16.81 2.83
N PRO A 211 10.17 -17.53 3.59
CA PRO A 211 9.17 -18.40 2.99
C PRO A 211 8.19 -17.59 2.13
N TYR A 212 7.45 -18.30 1.27
CA TYR A 212 6.32 -17.75 0.54
C TYR A 212 5.22 -17.28 1.49
N ASP A 213 4.63 -16.12 1.23
CA ASP A 213 3.65 -15.49 2.10
C ASP A 213 2.32 -15.20 1.40
N TYR A 214 1.33 -16.07 1.60
CA TYR A 214 -0.04 -15.86 1.09
C TYR A 214 -0.72 -14.60 1.64
N SER A 215 -0.19 -14.05 2.74
CA SER A 215 -0.63 -12.81 3.39
C SER A 215 0.31 -11.63 3.14
N SER A 216 1.23 -11.71 2.17
CA SER A 216 1.98 -10.54 1.73
C SER A 216 1.00 -9.50 1.17
N VAL A 217 1.27 -8.22 1.44
CA VAL A 217 0.54 -7.11 0.79
C VAL A 217 0.78 -7.10 -0.73
N MET A 218 1.81 -7.78 -1.20
CA MET A 218 2.19 -7.97 -2.60
C MET A 218 1.57 -9.22 -3.24
N GLN A 219 0.73 -9.98 -2.53
CA GLN A 219 0.10 -11.21 -3.05
C GLN A 219 -1.23 -10.90 -3.74
N TYR A 220 -1.36 -11.30 -5.01
CA TYR A 220 -2.65 -11.27 -5.70
C TYR A 220 -3.70 -12.16 -5.04
N GLU A 221 -4.97 -11.75 -5.14
CA GLU A 221 -6.12 -12.52 -4.70
C GLU A 221 -6.46 -13.68 -5.66
N ARG A 222 -7.24 -14.64 -5.17
CA ARG A 222 -7.52 -15.94 -5.80
C ARG A 222 -8.10 -15.84 -7.22
N TYR A 223 -8.86 -14.79 -7.51
CA TYR A 223 -9.59 -14.62 -8.77
C TYR A 223 -8.99 -13.54 -9.67
N ALA A 224 -7.79 -13.03 -9.34
CA ALA A 224 -7.13 -11.98 -10.09
C ALA A 224 -7.12 -12.30 -11.59
N PHE A 225 -7.63 -11.36 -12.40
CA PHE A 225 -7.72 -11.46 -13.87
C PHE A 225 -8.48 -12.67 -14.42
N SER A 226 -9.45 -13.21 -13.67
CA SER A 226 -10.29 -14.29 -14.14
C SER A 226 -11.21 -13.86 -15.30
N LYS A 227 -11.20 -14.61 -16.41
CA LYS A 227 -12.10 -14.39 -17.55
C LYS A 227 -13.45 -15.12 -17.43
N ASN A 228 -13.59 -16.02 -16.47
CA ASN A 228 -14.74 -16.92 -16.34
C ASN A 228 -15.27 -17.04 -14.90
N GLY A 229 -14.81 -16.18 -13.99
CA GLY A 229 -15.21 -16.18 -12.58
C GLY A 229 -14.68 -17.37 -11.77
N ARG A 230 -13.77 -18.19 -12.34
CA ARG A 230 -13.12 -19.30 -11.65
C ARG A 230 -11.73 -18.88 -11.11
N PRO A 231 -11.21 -19.55 -10.08
CA PRO A 231 -9.89 -19.22 -9.51
C PRO A 231 -8.77 -19.25 -10.56
N THR A 232 -7.90 -18.24 -10.52
CA THR A 232 -6.67 -18.20 -11.34
C THR A 232 -5.45 -18.71 -10.58
N MET A 233 -5.52 -18.72 -9.24
CA MET A 233 -4.50 -19.30 -8.36
C MET A 233 -5.12 -20.16 -7.28
N ILE A 234 -4.50 -21.32 -7.01
CA ILE A 234 -4.90 -22.24 -5.94
C ILE A 234 -3.69 -22.49 -5.03
N PRO A 235 -3.76 -22.16 -3.73
CA PRO A 235 -2.68 -22.47 -2.79
C PRO A 235 -2.47 -23.98 -2.64
N ILE A 236 -1.22 -24.39 -2.42
CA ILE A 236 -0.84 -25.78 -2.13
C ILE A 236 -0.06 -25.86 -0.81
N PRO A 237 -0.18 -26.98 -0.06
CA PRO A 237 -1.05 -28.13 -0.32
C PRO A 237 -2.52 -27.92 0.09
N ASN A 238 -2.83 -26.86 0.83
CA ASN A 238 -4.19 -26.56 1.27
C ASN A 238 -4.90 -25.62 0.30
N ASN A 239 -5.69 -26.19 -0.62
CA ASN A 239 -6.45 -25.45 -1.64
C ASN A 239 -7.43 -24.43 -1.06
N ASN A 240 -7.81 -24.54 0.22
CA ASN A 240 -8.74 -23.64 0.91
C ASN A 240 -8.03 -22.49 1.66
N ALA A 241 -6.70 -22.43 1.65
CA ALA A 241 -5.98 -21.33 2.30
C ALA A 241 -6.39 -19.96 1.72
N ALA A 242 -6.44 -18.95 2.57
CA ALA A 242 -6.66 -17.57 2.14
C ALA A 242 -5.48 -17.08 1.29
N LEU A 243 -5.76 -16.26 0.27
CA LEU A 243 -4.76 -15.74 -0.65
C LEU A 243 -5.08 -14.28 -0.96
N GLY A 244 -4.12 -13.38 -0.76
CA GLY A 244 -4.27 -11.96 -1.11
C GLY A 244 -5.34 -11.24 -0.29
N THR A 245 -5.50 -11.61 0.99
CA THR A 245 -6.52 -11.04 1.90
C THR A 245 -5.98 -9.90 2.77
N SER A 246 -4.75 -9.45 2.53
CA SER A 246 -4.02 -8.55 3.42
C SER A 246 -4.50 -7.10 3.32
N THR A 247 -4.47 -6.42 4.46
CA THR A 247 -4.84 -5.00 4.61
C THR A 247 -3.67 -4.14 5.10
N GLU A 248 -2.48 -4.71 5.27
CA GLU A 248 -1.22 -4.04 5.62
C GLU A 248 -0.04 -4.95 5.29
N MET A 249 1.19 -4.42 5.37
CA MET A 249 2.43 -5.20 5.23
C MET A 249 2.47 -6.36 6.23
N SER A 250 2.83 -7.53 5.73
CA SER A 250 3.09 -8.69 6.59
C SER A 250 4.46 -8.58 7.28
N GLN A 251 4.68 -9.46 8.26
CA GLN A 251 6.00 -9.61 8.86
C GLN A 251 7.07 -10.00 7.83
N ASN A 252 6.73 -10.78 6.80
CA ASN A 252 7.68 -11.17 5.75
C ASN A 252 8.00 -9.99 4.82
N ASP A 253 7.02 -9.14 4.51
CA ASP A 253 7.25 -7.90 3.75
C ASP A 253 8.30 -7.02 4.48
N ILE A 254 8.13 -6.83 5.79
CA ILE A 254 9.08 -6.08 6.64
C ILE A 254 10.47 -6.74 6.67
N ILE A 255 10.54 -8.06 6.87
CA ILE A 255 11.81 -8.79 6.91
C ILE A 255 12.57 -8.65 5.58
N ARG A 256 11.86 -8.71 4.45
CA ARG A 256 12.43 -8.56 3.12
C ARG A 256 13.03 -7.18 2.90
N ILE A 257 12.32 -6.11 3.29
CA ILE A 257 12.86 -4.75 3.25
C ILE A 257 14.16 -4.69 4.08
N ASN A 258 14.11 -5.19 5.31
CA ASN A 258 15.25 -5.13 6.22
C ASN A 258 16.45 -5.92 5.71
N ARG A 259 16.25 -7.09 5.10
CA ARG A 259 17.33 -7.88 4.49
C ARG A 259 17.89 -7.22 3.23
N LEU A 260 17.04 -6.75 2.33
CA LEU A 260 17.46 -6.11 1.07
C LEU A 260 18.28 -4.84 1.35
N TYR A 261 17.81 -4.01 2.28
CA TYR A 261 18.46 -2.75 2.65
C TYR A 261 19.45 -2.87 3.80
N GLN A 262 19.66 -4.08 4.34
CA GLN A 262 20.53 -4.36 5.48
C GLN A 262 20.28 -3.40 6.66
N CYS A 263 19.01 -3.24 7.00
CA CYS A 263 18.64 -2.76 8.31
C CYS A 263 19.10 -3.80 9.36
#